data_AF-A0A3D0D187-F1
#
_entry.id   AF-A0A3D0D187-F1
#
_cell.length_a   1.000
_cell.length_b   1.000
_cell.length_c   1.000
_cell.angle_alpha   90.00
_cell.angle_beta   90.00
_cell.angle_gamma   90.00
#
_symmetry.space_group_name_H-M   'P 1'
#
loop_
_entity.id
_entity.type
_entity.pdbx_description
1 polymer ?
#
loop_
_entity_poly.entity_id
_entity_poly.type
_entity_poly.pdbx_seq_one_letter_code
_entity_poly.pdbx_strand_id
1 'polypeptide(L)'
;MEGTSLKGVVTDGSITIDYDTCVNCKICYNLCPLDVFAWNDETALPIIAYPDECFHCGVCEIDCPVWCIDIQPPVHARLVSVGVVPL
;
A
#
# COMPACT_ATOMS: atom_id res chain seq x y z
N MET A 1 8.16 2.86 -19.98
CA MET A 1 7.02 2.15 -20.60
C MET A 1 7.23 0.66 -20.35
N GLU A 2 7.14 0.23 -19.10
CA GLU A 2 7.13 -1.18 -18.74
C GLU A 2 6.15 -1.30 -17.57
N GLY A 3 5.19 -2.21 -17.67
CA GLY A 3 4.15 -2.38 -16.64
C GLY A 3 2.84 -2.95 -17.16
N THR A 4 2.86 -3.77 -18.21
CA THR A 4 1.71 -4.60 -18.56
C THR A 4 1.78 -5.87 -17.72
N SER A 5 0.72 -6.11 -16.94
CA SER A 5 0.43 -7.30 -16.14
C SER A 5 1.10 -7.39 -14.77
N LEU A 6 0.40 -6.94 -13.72
CA LEU A 6 0.69 -7.39 -12.35
C LEU A 6 -0.60 -7.90 -11.71
N LYS A 7 -0.75 -9.22 -11.73
CA LYS A 7 -1.45 -9.96 -10.68
C LYS A 7 -0.36 -10.73 -9.93
N GLY A 8 -0.15 -10.37 -8.68
CA GLY A 8 0.96 -10.78 -7.83
C GLY A 8 1.24 -9.75 -6.72
N VAL A 9 2.18 -10.07 -5.84
CA VAL A 9 2.61 -9.20 -4.73
C VAL A 9 3.74 -8.27 -5.22
N VAL A 10 3.63 -6.97 -4.93
CA VAL A 10 4.62 -5.95 -5.27
C VAL A 10 5.06 -5.21 -4.02
N THR A 11 6.37 -4.98 -3.90
CA THR A 11 6.95 -4.19 -2.81
C THR A 11 7.77 -3.06 -3.40
N ASP A 12 7.52 -1.84 -2.94
CA ASP A 12 8.33 -0.65 -3.26
C ASP A 12 8.48 0.25 -2.02
N GLY A 13 9.71 0.58 -1.68
CA GLY A 13 10.08 1.22 -0.42
C GLY A 13 9.58 0.43 0.79
N SER A 14 8.72 1.08 1.59
CA SER A 14 8.10 0.49 2.79
C SER A 14 6.74 -0.17 2.54
N ILE A 15 6.26 -0.15 1.30
CA ILE A 15 4.88 -0.50 0.96
C ILE A 15 4.89 -1.81 0.21
N THR A 16 4.10 -2.76 0.68
CA THR A 16 3.79 -3.99 -0.06
C THR A 16 2.29 -4.02 -0.39
N ILE A 17 1.95 -4.36 -1.64
CA ILE A 17 0.56 -4.56 -2.09
C ILE A 17 0.44 -5.95 -2.70
N ASP A 18 -0.52 -6.73 -2.21
CA ASP A 18 -1.00 -7.95 -2.87
C ASP A 18 -2.12 -7.60 -3.85
N TYR A 19 -1.79 -7.54 -5.15
CA TYR A 19 -2.76 -7.25 -6.20
C TYR A 19 -3.71 -8.43 -6.50
N ASP A 20 -3.40 -9.65 -6.05
CA ASP A 20 -4.31 -10.79 -6.19
C ASP A 20 -5.47 -10.71 -5.19
N THR A 21 -5.22 -10.13 -4.01
CA THR A 21 -6.23 -9.91 -2.97
C THR A 21 -6.93 -8.55 -3.10
N CYS A 22 -6.32 -7.57 -3.78
CA CYS A 22 -6.89 -6.23 -3.96
C CYS A 22 -8.28 -6.26 -4.64
N VAL A 23 -9.25 -5.57 -4.03
CA VAL A 23 -10.64 -5.46 -4.53
C VAL A 23 -10.95 -4.11 -5.19
N ASN A 24 -9.92 -3.38 -5.63
CA ASN A 24 -10.07 -2.17 -6.45
C ASN A 24 -10.90 -1.05 -5.79
N CYS A 25 -10.92 -0.97 -4.45
CA CYS A 25 -11.83 -0.09 -3.69
C CYS A 25 -11.44 1.41 -3.65
N LYS A 26 -10.26 1.77 -4.17
CA LYS A 26 -9.69 3.15 -4.15
C LYS A 26 -9.46 3.76 -2.76
N ILE A 27 -9.61 3.03 -1.66
CA ILE A 27 -9.42 3.56 -0.29
C ILE A 27 -7.99 4.08 -0.10
N CYS A 28 -6.97 3.26 -0.40
CA CYS A 28 -5.56 3.67 -0.31
C CYS A 28 -5.22 4.93 -1.13
N TYR A 29 -5.78 5.04 -2.33
CA TYR A 29 -5.64 6.19 -3.21
C TYR A 29 -6.29 7.45 -2.61
N ASN A 30 -7.51 7.35 -2.09
CA ASN A 30 -8.25 8.51 -1.59
C ASN A 30 -7.77 9.01 -0.22
N LEU A 31 -7.25 8.12 0.63
CA LEU A 31 -6.92 8.47 2.01
C LEU A 31 -5.50 9.00 2.19
N CYS A 32 -4.58 8.69 1.27
CA CYS A 32 -3.18 9.03 1.42
C CYS A 32 -3.00 10.55 1.24
N PRO A 33 -2.66 11.32 2.29
CA PRO A 33 -2.55 12.77 2.18
C PRO A 33 -1.27 13.22 1.46
N LEU A 34 -0.39 12.27 1.12
CA LEU A 34 0.90 12.49 0.47
C LEU A 34 0.89 12.01 -0.98
N ASP A 35 -0.28 11.61 -1.50
CA ASP A 35 -0.45 11.16 -2.89
C ASP A 35 0.51 10.03 -3.32
N VAL A 36 0.99 9.22 -2.36
CA VAL A 36 1.94 8.11 -2.60
C VAL A 36 1.39 7.09 -3.59
N PHE A 37 0.07 6.95 -3.64
CA PHE A 37 -0.62 6.06 -4.57
C PHE A 37 -1.16 6.85 -5.77
N ALA A 38 -0.81 6.43 -6.98
CA ALA A 38 -1.54 6.77 -8.18
C ALA A 38 -2.58 5.69 -8.51
N TRP A 39 -3.41 5.93 -9.53
CA TRP A 39 -4.42 4.97 -9.97
C TRP A 39 -4.25 4.58 -11.44
N ASN A 40 -4.29 3.28 -11.72
CA ASN A 40 -4.34 2.77 -13.09
C ASN A 40 -5.79 2.48 -13.49
N ASP A 41 -6.34 3.27 -14.41
CA ASP A 41 -7.72 3.06 -14.88
C ASP A 41 -7.90 1.82 -15.77
N GLU A 42 -6.83 1.32 -16.41
CA GLU A 42 -6.89 0.12 -17.27
C GLU A 42 -6.95 -1.17 -16.45
N THR A 43 -6.15 -1.25 -15.36
CA THR A 43 -6.12 -2.43 -14.49
C THR A 43 -7.05 -2.30 -13.28
N ALA A 44 -7.58 -1.10 -13.03
CA ALA A 44 -8.31 -0.74 -11.82
C ALA A 44 -7.53 -1.01 -10.52
N LEU A 45 -6.20 -0.92 -10.56
CA LEU A 45 -5.33 -1.16 -9.39
C LEU A 45 -4.60 0.12 -8.97
N PRO A 46 -4.29 0.29 -7.68
CA PRO A 46 -3.40 1.36 -7.24
C PRO A 46 -1.99 1.12 -7.78
N ILE A 47 -1.22 2.19 -7.98
CA ILE A 47 0.21 2.16 -8.31
C ILE A 47 0.95 2.86 -7.18
N ILE A 48 2.05 2.27 -6.69
CA ILE A 48 2.97 2.96 -5.78
C ILE A 48 3.78 3.96 -6.63
N ALA A 49 3.44 5.25 -6.55
CA ALA A 49 4.03 6.29 -7.40
C ALA A 49 5.21 7.00 -6.72
N TYR A 50 5.08 7.26 -5.41
CA TYR A 50 6.08 8.00 -4.62
C TYR A 50 6.42 7.24 -3.33
N PRO A 51 7.05 6.06 -3.41
CA PRO A 51 7.32 5.19 -2.25
C PRO A 51 8.15 5.88 -1.16
N ASP A 52 9.07 6.77 -1.55
CA ASP A 52 9.96 7.50 -0.65
C ASP A 52 9.24 8.62 0.13
N GLU A 53 8.04 9.02 -0.29
CA GLU A 53 7.23 10.03 0.41
C GLU A 53 6.33 9.42 1.49
N CYS A 54 6.28 8.09 1.59
CA CYS A 54 5.46 7.43 2.60
C CYS A 54 5.94 7.75 4.02
N PHE A 55 5.11 8.43 4.81
CA PHE A 55 5.38 8.70 6.23
C PHE A 55 5.03 7.52 7.17
N HIS A 56 4.69 6.36 6.59
CA HIS A 56 4.37 5.13 7.33
C HIS A 56 3.24 5.28 8.36
N CYS A 57 2.19 6.05 8.04
CA CYS A 57 1.06 6.25 8.95
C CYS A 57 0.17 5.02 9.15
N GLY A 58 0.24 4.03 8.25
CA GLY A 58 -0.50 2.76 8.33
C GLY A 58 -1.99 2.83 8.01
N VAL A 59 -2.56 4.02 7.74
CA VAL A 59 -4.01 4.15 7.50
C VAL A 59 -4.47 3.35 6.27
N CYS A 60 -3.64 3.28 5.22
CA CYS A 60 -3.99 2.51 4.01
C CYS A 60 -3.97 0.99 4.22
N GLU A 61 -3.20 0.50 5.19
CA GLU A 61 -3.18 -0.89 5.61
C GLU A 61 -4.40 -1.20 6.49
N ILE A 62 -4.67 -0.36 7.49
CA ILE A 62 -5.76 -0.55 8.46
C ILE A 62 -7.14 -0.48 7.80
N ASP A 63 -7.36 0.51 6.92
CA ASP A 63 -8.65 0.73 6.25
C ASP A 63 -8.83 -0.15 5.01
N CYS A 64 -7.82 -0.93 4.61
CA CYS A 64 -7.97 -1.86 3.51
C CYS A 64 -8.95 -2.97 3.90
N PRO A 65 -10.11 -3.10 3.22
CA PRO A 65 -11.18 -4.03 3.63
C PRO A 65 -10.79 -5.51 3.47
N VAL A 66 -9.68 -5.77 2.80
CA VAL A 66 -9.13 -7.10 2.49
C VAL A 66 -7.68 -7.24 2.94
N TRP A 67 -7.15 -6.26 3.71
CA TRP A 67 -5.78 -6.24 4.24
C TRP A 67 -4.70 -6.61 3.23
N CYS A 68 -4.84 -6.15 1.99
CA CYS A 68 -3.89 -6.44 0.92
C CYS A 68 -2.69 -5.48 0.89
N ILE A 69 -2.56 -4.57 1.86
CA ILE A 69 -1.47 -3.58 1.95
C ILE A 69 -0.76 -3.80 3.28
N ASP A 70 0.57 -3.83 3.25
CA ASP A 70 1.43 -3.93 4.42
C ASP A 70 2.45 -2.78 4.41
N ILE A 71 2.57 -2.06 5.53
CA ILE A 71 3.53 -0.97 5.70
C ILE A 71 4.63 -1.40 6.67
N GLN A 72 5.85 -1.51 6.14
CA GLN A 72 7.04 -1.86 6.91
C GLN A 72 7.87 -0.61 7.20
N PRO A 73 7.65 0.09 8.32
CA PRO A 73 8.45 1.25 8.70
C PRO A 73 9.91 0.83 8.95
N PRO A 74 10.84 1.78 8.85
CA PRO A 74 12.25 1.50 9.06
C PRO A 74 12.52 1.01 10.49
N VAL A 75 13.57 0.21 10.66
CA VAL A 75 13.86 -0.55 11.90
C VAL A 75 13.85 0.27 13.19
N HIS A 76 14.28 1.54 13.13
CA HIS A 76 14.32 2.44 14.28
C HIS A 76 12.93 2.91 14.73
N ALA A 77 11.93 2.85 13.84
CA ALA A 77 10.53 3.13 14.14
C ALA A 77 9.70 1.85 14.38
N ARG A 78 10.28 0.64 14.23
CA ARG A 78 9.54 -0.62 14.26
C ARG A 78 9.18 -1.12 15.67
N LEU A 79 9.79 -0.55 16.73
CA LEU A 79 9.50 -0.94 18.12
C LEU A 79 8.05 -0.65 18.55
N VAL A 80 7.35 0.27 17.88
CA VAL A 80 5.94 0.62 18.21
C VAL A 80 4.91 -0.28 17.52
N SER A 81 5.28 -1.03 16.47
CA SER A 81 4.29 -1.78 15.66
C SER A 81 3.99 -3.20 16.16
N VAL A 82 4.78 -3.74 17.11
CA VAL A 82 4.67 -5.14 17.57
C VAL A 82 3.37 -5.44 18.36
N GLY A 83 2.50 -4.44 18.60
CA GLY A 83 1.28 -4.58 19.40
C GLY A 83 -0.02 -4.11 18.76
N VAL A 84 -0.06 -3.76 17.47
CA VAL A 84 -1.24 -3.13 16.83
C VAL A 84 -1.86 -3.93 15.68
N VAL A 85 -1.31 -5.09 15.31
CA VAL A 85 -1.97 -5.96 14.31
C VAL A 85 -3.19 -6.61 14.98
N PRO A 86 -4.43 -6.32 14.54
CA PRO A 86 -5.60 -7.02 15.05
C PRO A 86 -5.57 -8.45 14.52
N LEU A 87 -5.44 -9.41 15.43
CA LEU A 87 -5.69 -10.83 15.19
C LEU A 87 -7.17 -11.08 14.85
#